data_AF-A0A1Y1UR43-F1
#
_entry.id   AF-A0A1Y1UR43-F1
#
_cell.length_a   1.000
_cell.length_b   1.000
_cell.length_c   1.000
_cell.angle_alpha   90.00
_cell.angle_beta   90.00
_cell.angle_gamma   90.00
#
_symmetry.space_group_name_H-M   'P 1'
#
loop_
_entity.id
_entity.type
_entity.pdbx_description
1 polymer ?
#
loop_
_entity_poly.entity_id
_entity_poly.type
_entity_poly.pdbx_seq_one_letter_code
_entity_poly.pdbx_strand_id
1 'polypeptide(L)'
;MTLPSRIDEPSALDPLLLLPLPAKLPSSPLPTLEPLLSALEERLNQPGTSADGLAIFTAHMRQVTRRAQTLLNASRVGAAEARETLDRVDVDLRGVEYERDRIREEIAKCEDYEAAYTDIQVDDSFVPDSETLPAPDSDSYDYALIIARLQNELLEIEKREAAIASLTKDRDGIIQSKKDIKRKFDTSDVYLGDFAKTAAAMSSKVMDVAKGN
;
A
#
# COMPACT_ATOMS: atom_id res chain seq x y z
N MET A 1 10.92 -47.24 12.21
CA MET A 1 9.71 -48.05 12.44
C MET A 1 9.14 -48.41 11.09
N THR A 2 9.15 -49.69 10.73
CA THR A 2 8.62 -50.16 9.44
C THR A 2 7.11 -50.06 9.47
N LEU A 3 6.55 -49.15 8.66
CA LEU A 3 5.10 -49.06 8.47
C LEU A 3 4.62 -50.33 7.75
N PRO A 4 3.50 -50.92 8.18
CA PRO A 4 2.96 -52.12 7.53
C PRO A 4 2.62 -51.85 6.07
N SER A 5 2.93 -52.81 5.20
CA SER A 5 2.72 -52.73 3.75
C SER A 5 1.25 -52.79 3.32
N ARG A 6 0.35 -53.19 4.23
CA ARG A 6 -1.09 -53.25 4.00
C ARG A 6 -1.81 -52.92 5.31
N ILE A 7 -2.80 -52.04 5.21
CA ILE A 7 -3.76 -51.76 6.28
C ILE A 7 -5.01 -52.55 5.90
N ASP A 8 -5.36 -53.55 6.69
CA ASP A 8 -6.59 -54.31 6.49
C ASP A 8 -7.79 -53.47 6.93
N GLU A 9 -8.94 -53.67 6.27
CA GLU A 9 -10.16 -52.99 6.65
C GLU A 9 -10.56 -53.36 8.09
N PRO A 10 -10.97 -52.38 8.91
CA PRO A 10 -11.34 -52.63 10.29
C PRO A 10 -12.55 -53.56 10.34
N SER A 11 -12.49 -54.56 11.23
CA SER A 11 -13.55 -55.55 11.41
C SER A 11 -14.88 -54.87 11.75
N ALA A 12 -16.00 -55.32 11.18
CA ALA A 12 -17.33 -54.78 11.50
C ALA A 12 -17.72 -54.90 12.99
N LEU A 13 -16.96 -55.66 13.79
CA LEU A 13 -17.10 -55.82 15.24
C LEU A 13 -16.08 -55.00 16.05
N ASP A 14 -15.28 -54.17 15.40
CA ASP A 14 -14.29 -53.32 16.06
C ASP A 14 -14.99 -52.21 16.87
N PRO A 15 -14.82 -52.15 18.20
CA PRO A 15 -15.42 -51.11 19.04
C PRO A 15 -14.91 -49.69 18.73
N LEU A 16 -13.86 -49.56 17.93
CA LEU A 16 -13.32 -48.28 17.44
C LEU A 16 -13.91 -47.85 16.08
N LEU A 17 -14.65 -48.74 15.41
CA LEU A 17 -15.34 -48.41 14.17
C LEU A 17 -16.54 -47.52 14.50
N LEU A 18 -16.48 -46.27 14.06
CA LEU A 18 -17.57 -45.32 14.17
C LEU A 18 -18.72 -45.79 13.28
N LEU A 19 -19.63 -46.57 13.88
CA LEU A 19 -20.89 -46.92 13.24
C LEU A 19 -21.64 -45.62 12.86
N PRO A 20 -22.26 -45.57 11.67
CA PRO A 20 -23.01 -44.40 11.26
C PRO A 20 -24.08 -44.07 12.30
N LEU A 21 -24.13 -42.80 12.69
CA LEU A 21 -25.07 -42.34 13.72
C LEU A 21 -26.51 -42.53 13.22
N PRO A 22 -27.42 -43.06 14.06
CA PRO A 22 -28.81 -43.16 13.69
C PRO A 22 -29.42 -41.76 13.55
N ALA A 23 -30.36 -41.60 12.61
CA ALA A 23 -31.03 -40.31 12.35
C ALA A 23 -31.73 -39.69 13.57
N LYS A 24 -32.07 -40.50 14.57
CA LYS A 24 -32.57 -40.06 15.87
C LYS A 24 -31.67 -40.64 16.95
N LEU A 25 -31.06 -39.76 17.75
CA LEU A 25 -30.26 -40.16 18.89
C LEU A 25 -31.14 -40.79 19.98
N PRO A 26 -30.67 -41.85 20.65
CA PRO A 26 -31.39 -42.42 21.78
C PRO A 26 -31.44 -41.41 22.93
N SER A 27 -32.49 -41.47 23.75
CA SER A 27 -32.56 -40.70 24.99
C SER A 27 -31.44 -41.12 25.96
N SER A 28 -31.16 -40.26 26.95
CA SER A 28 -30.22 -40.57 28.03
C SER A 28 -30.46 -41.98 28.60
N PRO A 29 -29.42 -42.78 28.82
CA PRO A 29 -29.54 -44.11 29.43
C PRO A 29 -29.75 -44.04 30.94
N LEU A 30 -29.57 -42.88 31.59
CA LEU A 30 -29.71 -42.68 33.04
C LEU A 30 -31.04 -43.22 33.62
N PRO A 31 -32.23 -42.89 33.07
CA PRO A 31 -33.51 -43.43 33.57
C PRO A 31 -33.65 -44.95 33.40
N THR A 32 -32.79 -45.59 32.59
CA THR A 32 -32.80 -47.06 32.40
C THR A 32 -31.91 -47.78 33.42
N LEU A 33 -31.11 -47.06 34.21
CA LEU A 33 -30.23 -47.65 35.23
C LEU A 33 -30.98 -48.08 36.49
N GLU A 34 -31.96 -47.28 36.93
CA GLU A 34 -32.79 -47.56 38.10
C GLU A 34 -33.57 -48.90 37.99
N PRO A 35 -34.28 -49.20 36.89
CA PRO A 35 -34.93 -50.50 36.72
C PRO A 35 -33.93 -51.67 36.53
N LEU A 36 -32.71 -51.39 36.06
CA LEU A 36 -31.64 -52.38 35.98
C LEU A 36 -31.08 -52.74 37.36
N LEU A 37 -30.93 -51.73 38.23
CA LEU A 37 -30.47 -51.89 39.61
C LEU A 37 -31.51 -52.68 40.43
N SER A 38 -32.79 -52.32 40.31
CA SER A 38 -33.86 -53.06 40.99
C SER A 38 -33.93 -54.52 40.54
N ALA A 39 -33.76 -54.78 39.24
CA ALA A 39 -33.74 -56.15 38.70
C ALA A 39 -32.51 -56.96 39.15
N LEU A 40 -31.38 -56.29 39.40
CA LEU A 40 -30.16 -56.92 39.94
C LEU A 40 -30.32 -57.23 41.42
N GLU A 41 -30.89 -56.32 42.20
CA GLU A 41 -31.19 -56.49 43.63
C GLU A 41 -32.20 -57.62 43.88
N GLU A 42 -33.30 -57.66 43.12
CA GLU A 42 -34.31 -58.71 43.21
C GLU A 42 -33.70 -60.10 42.98
N ARG A 43 -32.72 -60.18 42.07
CA ARG A 43 -32.05 -61.43 41.73
C ARG A 43 -30.96 -61.86 42.71
N LEU A 44 -30.22 -60.91 43.28
CA LEU A 44 -29.29 -61.18 44.39
C LEU A 44 -30.04 -61.77 45.60
N ASN A 45 -31.28 -61.34 45.82
CA ASN A 45 -32.11 -61.79 46.93
C ASN A 45 -32.82 -63.15 46.66
N GLN A 46 -32.92 -63.61 45.41
CA GLN A 46 -33.55 -64.89 45.03
C GLN A 46 -32.66 -65.73 44.08
N PRO A 47 -31.62 -66.41 44.58
CA PRO A 47 -30.61 -67.07 43.74
C PRO A 47 -31.06 -68.38 43.05
N GLY A 48 -32.36 -68.72 43.04
CA GLY A 48 -32.85 -70.06 42.65
C GLY A 48 -33.84 -70.13 41.47
N THR A 49 -34.35 -69.01 40.95
CA THR A 49 -35.49 -69.01 40.02
C THR A 49 -35.09 -68.56 38.61
N SER A 50 -35.04 -69.52 37.68
CA SER A 50 -35.05 -69.40 36.20
C SER A 50 -33.82 -68.78 35.49
N ALA A 51 -33.29 -69.50 34.49
CA ALA A 51 -32.25 -69.04 33.57
C ALA A 51 -32.69 -67.83 32.72
N ASP A 52 -34.00 -67.65 32.53
CA ASP A 52 -34.60 -66.59 31.72
C ASP A 52 -34.36 -65.18 32.30
N GLY A 53 -34.27 -65.04 33.63
CA GLY A 53 -33.95 -63.77 34.28
C GLY A 53 -32.55 -63.24 33.96
N LEU A 54 -31.58 -64.13 33.68
CA LEU A 54 -30.24 -63.73 33.22
C LEU A 54 -30.25 -63.21 31.79
N ALA A 55 -31.02 -63.85 30.93
CA ALA A 55 -31.16 -63.42 29.54
C ALA A 55 -31.76 -62.01 29.47
N ILE A 56 -32.78 -61.73 30.30
CA ILE A 56 -33.44 -60.42 30.36
C ILE A 56 -32.48 -59.34 30.91
N PHE A 57 -31.79 -59.62 32.02
CA PHE A 57 -30.82 -58.67 32.60
C PHE A 57 -29.67 -58.36 31.63
N THR A 58 -29.10 -59.38 31.00
CA THR A 58 -28.01 -59.19 30.01
C THR A 58 -28.49 -58.48 28.74
N ALA A 59 -29.75 -58.68 28.34
CA ALA A 59 -30.36 -57.93 27.24
C ALA A 59 -30.49 -56.44 27.58
N HIS A 60 -30.97 -56.10 28.79
CA HIS A 60 -31.06 -54.71 29.26
C HIS A 60 -29.69 -54.04 29.38
N MET A 61 -28.68 -54.75 29.91
CA MET A 61 -27.31 -54.23 29.93
C MET A 61 -26.77 -53.95 28.53
N ARG A 62 -26.94 -54.88 27.58
CA ARG A 62 -26.54 -54.66 26.18
C ARG A 62 -27.26 -53.47 25.55
N GLN A 63 -28.54 -53.27 25.86
CA GLN A 63 -29.32 -52.13 25.37
C GLN A 63 -28.78 -50.81 25.91
N VAL A 64 -28.48 -50.72 27.21
CA VAL A 64 -27.90 -49.53 27.83
C VAL A 64 -26.51 -49.23 27.28
N THR A 65 -25.65 -50.26 27.16
CA THR A 65 -24.31 -50.10 26.61
C THR A 65 -24.36 -49.60 25.16
N ARG A 66 -25.24 -50.16 24.33
CA ARG A 66 -25.43 -49.69 22.94
C ARG A 66 -25.88 -48.24 22.89
N ARG A 67 -26.87 -47.85 23.71
CA ARG A 67 -27.36 -46.46 23.78
C ARG A 67 -26.25 -45.49 24.23
N ALA A 68 -25.50 -45.86 25.26
CA ALA A 68 -24.38 -45.06 25.75
C ALA A 68 -23.29 -44.90 24.69
N GLN A 69 -22.93 -45.98 23.98
CA GLN A 69 -21.98 -45.94 22.88
C GLN A 69 -22.45 -45.06 21.72
N THR A 70 -23.74 -45.13 21.34
CA THR A 70 -24.31 -44.26 20.31
C THR A 70 -24.22 -42.79 20.71
N LEU A 71 -24.54 -42.44 21.96
CA LEU A 71 -24.42 -41.06 22.44
C LEU A 71 -22.98 -40.57 22.53
N LEU A 72 -22.05 -41.44 22.95
CA LEU A 72 -20.62 -41.13 22.97
C LEU A 72 -20.08 -40.89 21.56
N ASN A 73 -20.49 -41.70 20.58
CA ASN A 73 -20.09 -41.50 19.19
C ASN A 73 -20.70 -40.20 18.65
N ALA A 74 -21.94 -39.88 19.00
CA ALA A 74 -22.58 -38.63 18.61
C ALA A 74 -21.87 -37.40 19.18
N SER A 75 -21.48 -37.44 20.47
CA SER A 75 -20.74 -36.34 21.08
C SER A 75 -19.33 -36.19 20.51
N ARG A 76 -18.67 -37.31 20.15
CA ARG A 76 -17.37 -37.27 19.45
C ARG A 76 -17.47 -36.62 18.08
N VAL A 77 -18.49 -36.97 17.29
CA VAL A 77 -18.73 -36.37 15.98
C VAL A 77 -19.04 -34.88 16.12
N GLY A 78 -19.98 -34.51 17.01
CA GLY A 78 -20.30 -33.10 17.24
C GLY A 78 -19.11 -32.27 17.74
N ALA A 79 -18.26 -32.85 18.60
CA ALA A 79 -17.03 -32.20 19.03
C ALA A 79 -15.99 -32.07 17.91
N ALA A 80 -15.92 -33.05 16.99
CA ALA A 80 -15.05 -32.98 15.82
C ALA A 80 -15.52 -31.91 14.83
N GLU A 81 -16.82 -31.85 14.54
CA GLU A 81 -17.42 -30.81 13.69
C GLU A 81 -17.21 -29.41 14.30
N ALA A 82 -17.43 -29.24 15.60
CA ALA A 82 -17.19 -27.97 16.28
C ALA A 82 -15.70 -27.54 16.19
N ARG A 83 -14.77 -28.48 16.33
CA ARG A 83 -13.33 -28.21 16.14
C ARG A 83 -13.01 -27.81 14.72
N GLU A 84 -13.54 -28.52 13.73
CA GLU A 84 -13.34 -28.19 12.31
C GLU A 84 -13.86 -26.78 12.00
N THR A 85 -15.04 -26.41 12.54
CA THR A 85 -15.57 -25.05 12.36
C THR A 85 -14.70 -23.98 13.02
N LEU A 86 -14.15 -24.27 14.21
CA LEU A 86 -13.23 -23.36 14.90
C LEU A 86 -11.94 -23.19 14.10
N ASP A 87 -11.33 -24.29 13.67
CA ASP A 87 -10.10 -24.27 12.87
C ASP A 87 -10.28 -23.46 11.58
N ARG A 88 -11.45 -23.58 10.94
CA ARG A 88 -11.79 -22.78 9.76
C ARG A 88 -11.87 -21.29 10.07
N VAL A 89 -12.54 -20.91 11.15
CA VAL A 89 -12.64 -19.50 11.58
C VAL A 89 -11.27 -18.94 11.95
N ASP A 90 -10.41 -19.74 12.59
CA ASP A 90 -9.05 -19.33 12.93
C ASP A 90 -8.20 -19.05 11.70
N VAL A 91 -8.36 -19.85 10.63
CA VAL A 91 -7.68 -19.61 9.35
C VAL A 91 -8.15 -18.29 8.73
N ASP A 92 -9.47 -18.05 8.71
CA ASP A 92 -10.05 -16.81 8.18
C ASP A 92 -9.58 -15.58 8.99
N LEU A 93 -9.54 -15.70 10.32
CA LEU A 93 -9.04 -14.64 11.21
C LEU A 93 -7.59 -14.28 10.91
N ARG A 94 -6.71 -15.28 10.76
CA ARG A 94 -5.29 -15.05 10.41
C ARG A 94 -5.14 -14.34 9.07
N GLY A 95 -6.02 -14.65 8.11
CA GLY A 95 -6.08 -13.94 6.82
C GLY A 95 -6.35 -12.44 7.01
N VAL A 96 -7.38 -12.10 7.79
CA VAL A 96 -7.73 -10.71 8.08
C VAL A 96 -6.65 -9.99 8.88
N GLU A 97 -6.02 -10.65 9.85
CA GLU A 97 -4.92 -10.07 10.62
C GLU A 97 -3.71 -9.73 9.74
N TYR A 98 -3.36 -10.62 8.82
CA TYR A 98 -2.30 -10.38 7.85
C TYR A 98 -2.62 -9.17 6.96
N GLU A 99 -3.84 -9.09 6.43
CA GLU A 99 -4.26 -7.96 5.60
C GLU A 99 -4.26 -6.64 6.38
N ARG A 100 -4.74 -6.65 7.62
CA ARG A 100 -4.72 -5.49 8.51
C ARG A 100 -3.29 -5.00 8.73
N ASP A 101 -2.37 -5.90 9.06
CA ASP A 101 -0.99 -5.53 9.36
C ASP A 101 -0.28 -5.02 8.10
N ARG A 102 -0.53 -5.63 6.94
CA ARG A 102 -0.05 -5.13 5.66
C ARG A 102 -0.56 -3.72 5.34
N ILE A 103 -1.86 -3.46 5.54
CA ILE A 103 -2.43 -2.13 5.31
C ILE A 103 -1.80 -1.11 6.25
N ARG A 104 -1.56 -1.46 7.52
CA ARG A 104 -0.88 -0.58 8.47
C ARG A 104 0.56 -0.26 8.05
N GLU A 105 1.30 -1.25 7.58
CA GLU A 105 2.65 -1.02 7.04
C GLU A 105 2.63 -0.11 5.81
N GLU A 106 1.63 -0.26 4.93
CA GLU A 106 1.47 0.59 3.76
C GLU A 106 1.08 2.03 4.13
N ILE A 107 0.17 2.20 5.09
CA ILE A 107 -0.18 3.51 5.65
C ILE A 107 1.05 4.18 6.26
N ALA A 108 1.85 3.47 7.06
CA ALA A 108 3.06 4.02 7.65
C ALA A 108 4.05 4.51 6.57
N LYS A 109 4.22 3.74 5.49
CA LYS A 109 5.04 4.18 4.34
C LYS A 109 4.48 5.41 3.63
N CYS A 110 3.15 5.52 3.55
CA CYS A 110 2.49 6.69 2.98
C CYS A 110 2.55 7.92 3.90
N GLU A 111 2.55 7.74 5.22
CA GLU A 111 2.70 8.80 6.21
C GLU A 111 4.15 9.30 6.28
N ASP A 112 5.13 8.41 6.14
CA ASP A 112 6.55 8.73 6.05
C ASP A 112 6.93 9.37 4.70
N TYR A 113 5.99 9.53 3.77
CA TYR A 113 6.24 10.20 2.50
C TYR A 113 6.44 11.70 2.72
N GLU A 114 7.70 12.11 2.79
CA GLU A 114 8.08 13.52 2.72
C GLU A 114 7.86 14.03 1.29
N ALA A 115 6.81 14.84 1.13
CA ALA A 115 6.55 15.45 -0.16
C ALA A 115 7.63 16.49 -0.47
N ALA A 116 8.17 16.46 -1.69
CA ALA A 116 9.26 17.37 -2.08
C ALA A 116 8.89 18.86 -2.00
N TYR A 117 7.59 19.20 -1.99
CA TYR A 117 7.15 20.58 -1.86
C TYR A 117 7.27 21.15 -0.44
N THR A 118 7.37 20.30 0.58
CA THR A 118 7.43 20.74 2.00
C THR A 118 8.74 21.46 2.31
N ASP A 119 9.82 21.15 1.59
CA ASP A 119 11.14 21.77 1.74
C ASP A 119 11.33 23.02 0.87
N ILE A 120 10.34 23.39 0.03
CA ILE A 120 10.45 24.55 -0.84
C ILE A 120 10.36 25.82 0.01
N GLN A 121 11.41 26.64 -0.04
CA GLN A 121 11.39 27.98 0.54
C GLN A 121 10.58 28.89 -0.40
N VAL A 122 9.38 29.25 0.04
CA VAL A 122 8.48 30.15 -0.69
C VAL A 122 8.60 31.56 -0.11
N ASP A 123 8.53 32.58 -0.97
CA ASP A 123 8.58 33.98 -0.53
C ASP A 123 7.28 34.37 0.19
N ASP A 124 7.38 34.65 1.49
CA ASP A 124 6.25 35.05 2.34
C ASP A 124 5.74 36.47 2.06
N SER A 125 6.44 37.25 1.23
CA SER A 125 6.01 38.62 0.89
C SER A 125 4.80 38.67 -0.06
N PHE A 126 4.45 37.54 -0.69
CA PHE A 126 3.29 37.46 -1.57
C PHE A 126 1.97 37.47 -0.79
N VAL A 127 1.16 38.50 -1.05
CA VAL A 127 -0.22 38.61 -0.56
C VAL A 127 -1.15 38.20 -1.70
N PRO A 128 -1.79 37.02 -1.64
CA PRO A 128 -2.74 36.57 -2.65
C PRO A 128 -4.03 37.39 -2.61
N ASP A 129 -4.68 37.51 -3.77
CA ASP A 129 -6.02 38.09 -3.86
C ASP A 129 -7.04 37.13 -3.22
N SER A 130 -7.79 37.61 -2.24
CA SER A 130 -8.72 36.79 -1.43
C SER A 130 -9.86 36.16 -2.24
N GLU A 131 -10.13 36.65 -3.46
CA GLU A 131 -11.15 36.08 -4.36
C GLU A 131 -10.71 34.75 -5.00
N THR A 132 -9.40 34.48 -5.06
CA THR A 132 -8.86 33.28 -5.72
C THR A 132 -8.65 32.11 -4.76
N LEU A 133 -8.66 32.37 -3.46
CA LEU A 133 -8.41 31.36 -2.44
C LEU A 133 -9.71 30.80 -1.87
N PRO A 134 -9.70 29.51 -1.46
CA PRO A 134 -10.77 28.94 -0.65
C PRO A 134 -10.99 29.71 0.66
N ALA A 135 -12.08 29.42 1.36
CA ALA A 135 -12.28 29.95 2.71
C ALA A 135 -11.09 29.56 3.62
N PRO A 136 -10.64 30.47 4.51
CA PRO A 136 -9.45 30.26 5.34
C PRO A 136 -9.56 29.07 6.30
N ASP A 137 -10.78 28.67 6.66
CA ASP A 137 -11.03 27.53 7.56
C ASP A 137 -11.09 26.17 6.83
N SER A 138 -10.82 26.13 5.51
CA SER A 138 -10.82 24.87 4.76
C SER A 138 -9.47 24.18 4.79
N ASP A 139 -9.46 22.85 4.90
CA ASP A 139 -8.24 22.03 4.85
C ASP A 139 -7.43 22.24 3.54
N SER A 140 -8.09 22.74 2.49
CA SER A 140 -7.46 23.05 1.20
C SER A 140 -6.77 24.42 1.14
N TYR A 141 -6.98 25.29 2.12
CA TYR A 141 -6.51 26.68 2.07
C TYR A 141 -4.98 26.77 1.98
N ASP A 142 -4.26 26.04 2.84
CA ASP A 142 -2.80 26.06 2.88
C ASP A 142 -2.17 25.58 1.56
N TYR A 143 -2.73 24.52 0.99
CA TYR A 143 -2.29 24.01 -0.31
C TYR A 143 -2.57 25.02 -1.44
N ALA A 144 -3.76 25.62 -1.46
CA ALA A 144 -4.11 26.63 -2.44
C ALA A 144 -3.22 27.87 -2.34
N LEU A 145 -2.88 28.29 -1.12
CA LEU A 145 -1.96 29.40 -0.84
C LEU A 145 -0.56 29.13 -1.39
N ILE A 146 0.00 27.95 -1.12
CA ILE A 146 1.32 27.54 -1.64
C ILE A 146 1.31 27.52 -3.17
N ILE A 147 0.26 26.96 -3.80
CA ILE A 147 0.14 26.92 -5.26
C ILE A 147 0.09 28.34 -5.84
N ALA A 148 -0.72 29.23 -5.26
CA ALA A 148 -0.82 30.62 -5.73
C ALA A 148 0.53 31.36 -5.62
N ARG A 149 1.27 31.15 -4.53
CA ARG A 149 2.61 31.70 -4.35
C ARG A 149 3.59 31.22 -5.43
N LEU A 150 3.66 29.91 -5.65
CA LEU A 150 4.55 29.31 -6.65
C LEU A 150 4.22 29.77 -8.08
N GLN A 151 2.93 29.93 -8.39
CA GLN A 151 2.49 30.48 -9.68
C GLN A 151 2.96 31.92 -9.87
N ASN A 152 2.87 32.75 -8.83
CA ASN A 152 3.36 34.12 -8.90
C ASN A 152 4.89 34.18 -9.06
N GLU A 153 5.64 33.36 -8.30
CA GLU A 153 7.10 33.25 -8.45
C GLU A 153 7.50 32.84 -9.86
N LEU A 154 6.80 31.86 -10.44
CA LEU A 154 7.02 31.43 -11.82
C LEU A 154 6.81 32.59 -12.81
N LEU A 155 5.71 33.34 -12.68
CA LEU A 155 5.45 34.50 -13.54
C LEU A 155 6.54 35.57 -13.40
N GLU A 156 7.05 35.80 -12.20
CA GLU A 156 8.16 36.73 -11.97
C GLU A 156 9.47 36.24 -12.59
N ILE A 157 9.76 34.94 -12.52
CA ILE A 157 10.90 34.32 -13.20
C ILE A 157 10.79 34.49 -14.71
N GLU A 158 9.64 34.15 -15.31
CA GLU A 158 9.42 34.28 -16.75
C GLU A 158 9.59 35.73 -17.24
N LYS A 159 9.06 36.71 -16.49
CA LYS A 159 9.28 38.13 -16.79
C LYS A 159 10.75 38.52 -16.76
N ARG A 160 11.50 38.05 -15.76
CA ARG A 160 12.94 38.31 -15.62
C ARG A 160 13.73 37.66 -16.75
N GLU A 161 13.40 36.43 -17.12
CA GLU A 161 14.02 35.74 -18.26
C GLU A 161 13.78 36.48 -19.58
N ALA A 162 12.54 36.93 -19.82
CA ALA A 162 12.22 37.75 -20.99
C ALA A 162 13.01 39.08 -21.02
N ALA A 163 13.18 39.73 -19.86
CA ALA A 163 13.99 40.93 -19.74
C ALA A 163 15.49 40.67 -19.96
N ILE A 164 16.02 39.54 -19.46
CA ILE A 164 17.41 39.14 -19.72
C ILE A 164 17.61 38.87 -21.21
N ALA A 165 16.67 38.19 -21.87
CA ALA A 165 16.73 37.92 -23.30
C ALA A 165 16.73 39.20 -24.14
N SER A 166 15.88 40.18 -23.81
CA SER A 166 15.84 41.48 -24.50
C SER A 166 17.11 42.28 -24.28
N LEU A 167 17.60 42.40 -23.04
CA LEU A 167 18.84 43.09 -22.72
C LEU A 167 20.07 42.45 -23.37
N THR A 168 20.08 41.12 -23.47
CA THR A 168 21.13 40.36 -24.16
C THR A 168 21.15 40.70 -25.65
N LYS A 169 19.97 40.76 -26.28
CA LYS A 169 19.81 41.16 -27.69
C LYS A 169 20.27 42.61 -27.91
N ASP A 170 19.90 43.54 -27.03
CA ASP A 170 20.30 44.95 -27.12
C ASP A 170 21.81 45.12 -26.94
N ARG A 171 22.40 44.42 -25.96
CA ARG A 171 23.86 44.36 -25.76
C ARG A 171 24.57 43.90 -27.03
N ASP A 172 24.10 42.83 -27.65
CA ASP A 172 24.73 42.29 -28.87
C ASP A 172 24.57 43.25 -30.05
N GLY A 173 23.42 43.94 -30.15
CA GLY A 173 23.19 45.03 -31.10
C GLY A 173 24.17 46.20 -30.92
N ILE A 174 24.41 46.63 -29.68
CA ILE A 174 25.39 47.69 -29.35
C ILE A 174 26.82 47.23 -29.65
N ILE A 175 27.16 45.97 -29.38
CA ILE A 175 28.48 45.42 -29.71
C ILE A 175 28.70 45.45 -31.22
N GLN A 176 27.69 45.11 -32.03
CA GLN A 176 27.80 45.17 -33.48
C GLN A 176 27.90 46.61 -33.99
N SER A 177 27.06 47.52 -33.50
CA SER A 177 27.14 48.92 -33.91
C SER A 177 28.50 49.54 -33.55
N LYS A 178 29.05 49.20 -32.37
CA LYS A 178 30.41 49.61 -31.96
C LYS A 178 31.48 49.06 -32.90
N LYS A 179 31.38 47.79 -33.31
CA LYS A 179 32.31 47.19 -34.30
C LYS A 179 32.23 47.89 -35.65
N ASP A 180 31.02 48.22 -36.11
CA ASP A 180 30.81 48.89 -37.40
C ASP A 180 31.28 50.34 -37.39
N ILE A 181 31.00 51.08 -36.30
CA ILE A 181 31.54 52.43 -36.10
C ILE A 181 33.07 52.39 -36.10
N LYS A 182 33.67 51.43 -35.38
CA LYS A 182 35.13 51.28 -35.36
C LYS A 182 35.69 51.04 -36.76
N ARG A 183 35.11 50.14 -37.55
CA ARG A 183 35.51 49.90 -38.95
C ARG A 183 35.43 51.16 -39.82
N LYS A 184 34.33 51.92 -39.71
CA LYS A 184 34.14 53.17 -40.46
C LYS A 184 35.12 54.26 -40.03
N PHE A 185 35.41 54.34 -38.74
CA PHE A 185 36.41 55.24 -38.18
C PHE A 185 37.81 54.89 -38.69
N ASP A 186 38.24 53.63 -38.57
CA ASP A 186 39.52 53.12 -39.07
C ASP A 186 39.68 53.41 -40.58
N THR A 187 38.60 53.26 -41.36
CA THR A 187 38.58 53.58 -42.79
C THR A 187 38.73 55.08 -43.05
N SER A 188 38.06 55.91 -42.26
CA SER A 188 38.13 57.37 -42.37
C SER A 188 39.52 57.90 -42.01
N ASP A 189 40.17 57.30 -41.00
CA ASP A 189 41.56 57.59 -40.63
C ASP A 189 42.53 57.30 -41.78
N VAL A 190 42.34 56.19 -42.51
CA VAL A 190 43.12 55.88 -43.72
C VAL A 190 42.92 56.95 -44.79
N TYR A 191 41.66 57.31 -45.11
CA TYR A 191 41.37 58.36 -46.10
C TYR A 191 41.96 59.72 -45.72
N LEU A 192 41.87 60.12 -44.45
CA LEU A 192 42.46 61.36 -43.95
C LEU A 192 43.99 61.32 -44.03
N GLY A 193 44.61 60.19 -43.70
CA GLY A 193 46.05 60.00 -43.84
C GLY A 193 46.52 60.14 -45.29
N ASP A 194 45.80 59.56 -46.25
CA ASP A 194 46.11 59.68 -47.67
C ASP A 194 45.83 61.09 -48.22
N PHE A 195 44.77 61.75 -47.75
CA PHE A 195 44.52 63.15 -48.05
C PHE A 195 45.65 64.06 -47.53
N ALA A 196 46.12 63.85 -46.29
CA ALA A 196 47.24 64.62 -45.74
C ALA A 196 48.54 64.43 -46.56
N LYS A 197 48.85 63.20 -46.99
CA LYS A 197 50.01 62.92 -47.86
C LYS A 197 49.88 63.62 -49.21
N THR A 198 48.72 63.53 -49.85
CA THR A 198 48.48 64.16 -51.16
C THR A 198 48.49 65.68 -51.06
N ALA A 199 47.88 66.26 -50.02
CA ALA A 199 47.95 67.69 -49.74
C ALA A 199 49.39 68.16 -49.48
N ALA A 200 50.19 67.40 -48.73
CA ALA A 200 51.61 67.70 -48.52
C ALA A 200 52.41 67.67 -49.84
N ALA A 201 52.17 66.67 -50.70
CA ALA A 201 52.81 66.56 -52.01
C ALA A 201 52.38 67.66 -53.00
N MET A 202 51.12 68.10 -52.94
CA MET A 202 50.64 69.24 -53.71
C MET A 202 51.26 70.54 -53.20
N SER A 203 51.28 70.75 -51.88
CA SER A 203 51.89 71.93 -51.26
C SER A 203 53.36 72.04 -51.62
N SER A 204 54.12 70.94 -51.58
CA SER A 204 55.51 70.94 -52.02
C SER A 204 55.66 71.31 -53.49
N LYS A 205 54.84 70.73 -54.39
CA LYS A 205 54.84 71.10 -55.82
C LYS A 205 54.48 72.58 -56.05
N VAL A 206 53.50 73.12 -55.34
CA VAL A 206 53.12 74.53 -55.44
C VAL A 206 54.27 75.43 -54.95
N MET A 207 54.93 75.05 -53.86
CA MET A 207 56.12 75.76 -53.37
C MET A 207 57.30 75.69 -54.36
N ASP A 208 57.49 74.57 -55.04
CA ASP A 208 58.52 74.42 -56.07
C ASP A 208 58.21 75.30 -57.29
N VAL A 209 56.94 75.38 -57.72
CA VAL A 209 56.49 76.28 -58.80
C VAL A 209 56.62 77.75 -58.39
N ALA A 210 56.29 78.10 -57.14
CA ALA A 210 56.41 79.47 -56.63
C ALA A 210 57.86 79.96 -56.49
N LYS A 211 58.84 79.05 -56.38
CA LYS A 211 60.28 79.35 -56.39
C LYS A 211 60.92 79.30 -57.78
N GLY A 212 60.16 78.89 -58.80
CA GLY A 212 60.60 78.70 -60.18
C GLY A 212 60.34 79.88 -61.14
N ASN A 213 59.93 81.04 -60.62
CA ASN A 213 59.88 82.33 -61.34
C ASN A 213 60.81 83.34 -60.68
#